data_AF-A0A350R2I6-F1
#
_entry.id   AF-A0A350R2I6-F1
#
_cell.length_a   1.000
_cell.length_b   1.000
_cell.length_c   1.000
_cell.angle_alpha   90.00
_cell.angle_beta   90.00
_cell.angle_gamma   90.00
#
_symmetry.space_group_name_H-M   'P 1'
#
loop_
_entity.id
_entity.type
_entity.pdbx_description
1 polymer ?
#
loop_
_entity_poly.entity_id
_entity_poly.type
_entity_poly.pdbx_seq_one_letter_code
_entity_poly.pdbx_strand_id
1 'polypeptide(L)'
;MSFKAIFNRGFEDEILECISSANNLYEFESKEGTRIKIRKLSDESLAFQRIAKGLDVKGILKLNSLTKMSASVSELNAKVEYNVFMTRMFFDFPNEVSFVYQIVHDGKEVDEPTEIIITEKE
;
A
#
# COMPACT_ATOMS: atom_id res chain seq x y z
N MET A 1 -10.29 -11.50 15.81
CA MET A 1 -9.36 -11.84 14.73
C MET A 1 -8.32 -10.74 14.68
N SER A 2 -7.04 -11.09 14.73
CA SER A 2 -5.92 -10.15 14.61
C SER A 2 -5.33 -10.36 13.22
N PHE A 3 -4.95 -9.29 12.52
CA PHE A 3 -4.36 -9.37 11.17
C PHE A 3 -2.94 -8.83 11.20
N LYS A 4 -2.11 -9.34 10.30
CA LYS A 4 -0.79 -8.77 10.00
C LYS A 4 -0.73 -8.38 8.53
N ALA A 5 0.01 -7.31 8.24
CA ALA A 5 0.38 -6.98 6.87
C ALA A 5 1.89 -7.18 6.69
N ILE A 6 2.29 -7.82 5.61
CA ILE A 6 3.68 -8.04 5.21
C ILE A 6 3.93 -7.21 3.95
N PHE A 7 4.92 -6.33 4.00
CA PHE A 7 5.34 -5.51 2.86
C PHE A 7 6.68 -6.05 2.35
N ASN A 8 6.64 -6.81 1.27
CA ASN A 8 7.83 -7.34 0.61
C ASN A 8 8.31 -6.30 -0.40
N ARG A 9 9.43 -5.64 -0.09
CA ARG A 9 10.06 -4.61 -0.95
C ARG A 9 11.37 -5.08 -1.59
N GLY A 10 11.53 -6.39 -1.80
CA GLY A 10 12.73 -6.99 -2.41
C GLY A 10 13.97 -7.04 -1.51
N PHE A 11 14.14 -6.07 -0.62
CA PHE A 11 15.31 -5.97 0.28
C PHE A 11 15.00 -6.20 1.77
N GLU A 12 13.76 -5.98 2.20
CA GLU A 12 13.35 -6.15 3.60
C GLU A 12 11.83 -6.35 3.72
N ASP A 13 11.41 -7.24 4.61
CA ASP A 13 10.01 -7.51 4.92
C ASP A 13 9.59 -6.66 6.14
N GLU A 14 8.65 -5.74 5.93
CA GLU A 14 8.08 -4.93 7.03
C GLU A 14 6.76 -5.57 7.48
N ILE A 15 6.70 -6.06 8.73
CA ILE A 15 5.48 -6.63 9.34
C ILE A 15 4.78 -5.56 10.17
N LEU A 16 3.50 -5.31 9.85
CA LEU A 16 2.66 -4.35 10.55
C LEU A 16 1.49 -5.03 11.27
N GLU A 17 1.15 -4.51 12.44
CA GLU A 17 0.03 -5.00 13.24
C GLU A 17 -1.26 -4.25 12.87
N CYS A 18 -2.34 -4.99 12.70
CA CYS A 18 -3.65 -4.42 12.39
C CYS A 18 -4.25 -3.74 13.62
N ILE A 19 -4.61 -2.46 13.48
CA ILE A 19 -5.31 -1.69 14.51
C ILE A 19 -6.82 -1.60 14.26
N SER A 20 -7.26 -1.77 13.01
CA SER A 20 -8.68 -1.78 12.65
C SER A 20 -8.94 -2.52 11.34
N SER A 21 -10.02 -3.30 11.29
CA SER A 21 -10.55 -3.92 10.07
C SER A 21 -12.07 -3.79 10.05
N ALA A 22 -12.59 -2.83 9.28
CA ALA A 22 -14.04 -2.59 9.20
C ALA A 22 -14.39 -1.92 7.87
N ASN A 23 -15.59 -2.17 7.35
CA ASN A 23 -16.11 -1.49 6.15
C ASN A 23 -15.14 -1.53 4.95
N ASN A 24 -14.59 -2.72 4.65
CA ASN A 24 -13.60 -2.95 3.59
C ASN A 24 -12.29 -2.15 3.74
N LEU A 25 -11.98 -1.66 4.93
CA LEU A 25 -10.77 -0.92 5.26
C LEU A 25 -9.97 -1.72 6.28
N TYR A 26 -8.68 -1.88 6.01
CA TYR A 26 -7.68 -2.21 7.00
C TYR A 26 -6.87 -0.96 7.36
N GLU A 27 -6.58 -0.83 8.65
CA GLU A 27 -5.60 0.12 9.18
C GLU A 27 -4.54 -0.66 9.97
N PHE A 28 -3.28 -0.37 9.67
CA PHE A 28 -2.11 -0.98 10.30
C PHE A 28 -1.21 0.11 10.90
N GLU A 29 -0.47 -0.25 11.94
CA GLU A 29 0.53 0.61 12.56
C GLU A 29 1.82 -0.18 12.85
N SER A 30 2.97 0.40 12.50
CA SER A 30 4.30 -0.12 12.84
C SER A 30 4.70 0.32 14.24
N LYS A 31 5.67 -0.38 14.85
CA LYS A 31 6.27 0.04 16.13
C LYS A 31 6.89 1.44 16.07
N GLU A 32 7.34 1.87 14.90
CA GLU A 32 7.96 3.16 14.65
C GLU A 32 6.95 4.28 14.33
N GLY A 33 5.64 3.96 14.35
CA GLY A 33 4.56 4.91 14.11
C GLY A 33 4.19 5.09 12.63
N THR A 34 4.67 4.23 11.73
CA THR A 34 4.21 4.21 10.34
C THR A 34 2.79 3.66 10.29
N ARG A 35 1.85 4.40 9.72
CA ARG A 35 0.46 3.99 9.55
C ARG A 35 0.16 3.66 8.11
N ILE A 36 -0.54 2.56 7.86
CA ILE A 36 -0.97 2.18 6.51
C ILE A 36 -2.47 1.92 6.49
N LYS A 37 -3.13 2.45 5.47
CA LYS A 37 -4.57 2.27 5.23
C LYS A 37 -4.77 1.68 3.85
N ILE A 38 -5.54 0.59 3.79
CA ILE A 38 -5.86 -0.13 2.56
C ILE A 38 -7.36 -0.35 2.53
N ARG A 39 -8.04 0.24 1.54
CA ARG A 39 -9.50 0.14 1.39
C ARG A 39 -9.87 -0.44 0.04
N LYS A 40 -10.64 -1.53 0.01
CA LYS A 40 -11.25 -2.02 -1.24
C LYS A 40 -12.25 -0.99 -1.74
N LEU A 41 -12.13 -0.61 -3.01
CA LEU A 41 -13.12 0.24 -3.70
C LEU A 41 -13.97 -0.59 -4.66
N SER A 42 -13.33 -1.51 -5.39
CA SER A 42 -13.98 -2.48 -6.29
C SER A 42 -13.16 -3.76 -6.36
N ASP A 43 -13.53 -4.69 -7.24
CA ASP A 43 -12.74 -5.90 -7.52
C ASP A 43 -11.43 -5.60 -8.26
N GLU A 44 -11.31 -4.40 -8.84
CA GLU A 44 -10.15 -3.99 -9.65
C GLU A 44 -9.45 -2.76 -9.07
N SER A 45 -9.86 -2.25 -7.91
CA SER A 45 -9.26 -1.05 -7.35
C SER A 45 -9.30 -0.95 -5.83
N LEU A 46 -8.26 -0.31 -5.29
CA LEU A 46 -8.14 -0.03 -3.86
C LEU A 46 -7.58 1.37 -3.62
N ALA A 47 -7.96 1.98 -2.51
CA ALA A 47 -7.30 3.18 -1.99
C ALA A 47 -6.18 2.76 -1.05
N PHE A 48 -5.00 3.34 -1.26
CA PHE A 48 -3.81 3.13 -0.46
C PHE A 48 -3.36 4.43 0.15
N GLN A 49 -2.98 4.40 1.43
CA GLN A 49 -2.28 5.50 2.09
C GLN A 49 -1.23 4.95 3.06
N ARG A 50 -0.03 5.52 3.02
CA ARG A 50 1.06 5.29 3.98
C ARG A 50 1.49 6.62 4.57
N ILE A 51 1.47 6.71 5.89
CA ILE A 51 1.88 7.88 6.66
C ILE A 51 3.07 7.45 7.51
N ALA A 52 4.22 8.07 7.29
CA ALA A 52 5.41 7.91 8.11
C ALA A 52 5.87 9.30 8.57
N LYS A 53 6.88 9.37 9.45
CA LYS A 53 7.41 10.63 9.95
C LYS A 53 7.86 11.52 8.77
N GLY A 54 7.15 12.64 8.57
CA GLY A 54 7.45 13.60 7.51
C GLY A 54 7.04 13.19 6.09
N LEU A 55 6.33 12.05 5.92
CA LEU A 55 5.93 11.52 4.61
C LEU A 55 4.47 11.05 4.61
N ASP A 56 3.63 11.60 3.72
CA ASP A 56 2.27 11.11 3.43
C ASP A 56 2.17 10.69 1.95
N VAL A 57 2.06 9.38 1.73
CA VAL A 57 1.89 8.77 0.41
C VAL A 57 0.45 8.29 0.27
N LYS A 58 -0.24 8.66 -0.81
CA LYS A 58 -1.61 8.19 -1.07
C LYS A 58 -1.96 8.13 -2.55
N GLY A 59 -2.90 7.26 -2.88
CA GLY A 59 -3.48 7.16 -4.21
C GLY A 59 -4.50 6.04 -4.34
N ILE A 60 -5.08 5.93 -5.54
CA ILE A 60 -5.94 4.82 -5.92
C ILE A 60 -5.15 3.92 -6.87
N LEU A 61 -4.98 2.67 -6.48
CA LEU A 61 -4.38 1.63 -7.31
C LEU A 61 -5.48 0.93 -8.11
N LYS A 62 -5.21 0.69 -9.40
CA LYS A 62 -6.13 0.00 -10.31
C LYS A 62 -5.42 -1.14 -11.02
N LEU A 63 -6.05 -2.31 -11.02
CA LEU A 63 -5.48 -3.53 -11.58
C LEU A 63 -5.24 -3.35 -13.08
N ASN A 64 -4.05 -3.76 -13.55
CA ASN A 64 -3.62 -3.66 -14.94
C ASN A 64 -3.70 -2.24 -15.53
N SER A 65 -3.59 -1.21 -14.68
CA SER A 65 -3.68 0.18 -15.09
C SER A 65 -2.56 1.00 -14.46
N LEU A 66 -2.07 1.96 -15.24
CA LEU A 66 -1.20 3.01 -14.72
C LEU A 66 -2.06 4.02 -13.94
N THR A 67 -1.71 4.28 -12.69
CA THR A 67 -2.34 5.32 -11.87
C THR A 67 -1.29 6.23 -11.28
N LYS A 68 -1.71 7.39 -10.74
CA LYS A 68 -0.81 8.30 -10.05
C LYS A 68 -0.95 8.14 -8.54
N MET A 69 0.18 8.13 -7.85
CA MET A 69 0.26 8.31 -6.41
C MET A 69 0.91 9.65 -6.09
N SER A 70 0.48 10.26 -5.00
CA SER A 70 1.07 11.49 -4.49
C SER A 70 1.84 11.21 -3.21
N ALA A 71 3.06 11.72 -3.11
CA ALA A 71 3.84 11.80 -1.88
C ALA A 71 3.96 13.25 -1.45
N SER A 72 3.72 13.53 -0.17
CA SER A 72 3.97 14.83 0.44
C SER A 72 5.08 14.68 1.47
N VAL A 73 6.14 15.47 1.33
CA VAL A 73 7.33 15.44 2.20
C VAL A 73 7.38 16.73 3.01
N SER A 74 7.03 16.65 4.29
CA SER A 74 6.84 17.82 5.15
C SER A 74 8.12 18.63 5.36
N GLU A 75 9.26 17.94 5.51
CA GLU A 75 10.57 18.58 5.75
C GLU A 75 11.04 19.43 4.57
N LEU A 76 10.61 19.06 3.35
CA LEU A 76 10.96 19.76 2.11
C LEU A 76 9.83 20.68 1.63
N ASN A 77 8.69 20.72 2.33
CA ASN A 77 7.45 21.34 1.86
C ASN A 77 7.13 20.97 0.39
N ALA A 78 7.39 19.71 0.03
CA ALA A 78 7.35 19.23 -1.35
C ALA A 78 6.19 18.26 -1.56
N LYS A 79 5.57 18.33 -2.74
CA LYS A 79 4.61 17.35 -3.22
C LYS A 79 5.11 16.77 -4.53
N VAL A 80 5.21 15.45 -4.60
CA VAL A 80 5.64 14.70 -5.78
C VAL A 80 4.49 13.81 -6.21
N GLU A 81 4.27 13.70 -7.51
CA GLU A 81 3.37 12.72 -8.10
C GLU A 81 4.20 11.78 -8.98
N TYR A 82 3.94 10.48 -8.86
CA TYR A 82 4.63 9.45 -9.63
C TYR A 82 3.63 8.40 -10.11
N ASN A 83 3.98 7.75 -11.22
CA ASN A 83 3.16 6.71 -11.80
C ASN A 83 3.39 5.39 -11.08
N VAL A 84 2.34 4.63 -10.92
CA VAL A 84 2.37 3.27 -10.39
C VAL A 84 1.53 2.35 -11.25
N PHE A 85 1.96 1.12 -11.40
CA PHE A 85 1.24 0.08 -12.14
C PHE A 85 0.98 -1.11 -11.20
N MET A 86 -0.28 -1.51 -11.06
CA MET A 86 -0.66 -2.66 -10.25
C MET A 86 -0.84 -3.90 -11.14
N THR A 87 -0.04 -4.94 -10.91
CA THR A 87 0.00 -6.15 -11.74
C THR A 87 -0.85 -7.28 -11.16
N ARG A 88 -1.08 -7.29 -9.85
CA ARG A 88 -1.86 -8.33 -9.16
C ARG A 88 -2.70 -7.70 -8.07
N MET A 89 -3.92 -8.19 -7.92
CA MET A 89 -4.82 -7.86 -6.81
C MET A 89 -5.70 -9.07 -6.51
N PHE A 90 -5.78 -9.41 -5.24
CA PHE A 90 -6.70 -10.37 -4.66
C PHE A 90 -7.25 -9.74 -3.37
N PHE A 91 -8.56 -9.77 -3.18
CA PHE A 91 -9.20 -9.12 -2.04
C PHE A 91 -10.41 -9.93 -1.57
N ASP A 92 -10.18 -10.82 -0.62
CA ASP A 92 -11.21 -11.56 0.12
C ASP A 92 -11.32 -10.98 1.53
N PHE A 93 -12.15 -9.95 1.69
CA PHE A 93 -12.32 -9.28 2.99
C PHE A 93 -13.21 -10.10 3.94
N PRO A 94 -12.86 -10.25 5.24
CA PRO A 94 -11.65 -9.75 5.90
C PRO A 94 -10.49 -10.76 5.93
N ASN A 95 -10.55 -11.89 5.22
CA ASN A 95 -9.67 -13.03 5.42
C ASN A 95 -8.26 -12.82 4.83
N GLU A 96 -8.19 -12.44 3.57
CA GLU A 96 -6.94 -12.36 2.82
C GLU A 96 -6.99 -11.24 1.78
N VAL A 97 -5.94 -10.42 1.77
CA VAL A 97 -5.73 -9.42 0.72
C VAL A 97 -4.30 -9.53 0.25
N SER A 98 -4.08 -9.61 -1.06
CA SER A 98 -2.74 -9.46 -1.62
C SER A 98 -2.75 -8.60 -2.86
N PHE A 99 -1.77 -7.74 -3.02
CA PHE A 99 -1.60 -6.97 -4.25
C PHE A 99 -0.15 -6.63 -4.49
N VAL A 100 0.18 -6.42 -5.78
CA VAL A 100 1.52 -6.11 -6.24
C VAL A 100 1.47 -4.87 -7.08
N TYR A 101 2.24 -3.85 -6.70
CA TYR A 101 2.40 -2.64 -7.50
C TYR A 101 3.87 -2.30 -7.70
N GLN A 102 4.13 -1.54 -8.76
CA GLN A 102 5.46 -1.07 -9.15
C GLN A 102 5.40 0.43 -9.44
N ILE A 103 6.44 1.15 -9.04
CA ILE A 103 6.62 2.56 -9.44
C ILE A 103 7.19 2.57 -10.86
N VAL A 104 6.63 3.43 -11.71
CA VAL A 104 7.01 3.59 -13.11
C VAL A 104 7.59 4.98 -13.30
N HIS A 105 8.85 5.05 -13.70
CA HIS A 105 9.53 6.31 -13.99
C HIS A 105 9.39 6.68 -15.48
N ASP A 106 9.38 7.98 -15.78
CA ASP A 106 9.27 8.51 -17.14
C ASP A 106 10.56 8.19 -17.95
N GLY A 107 10.73 6.94 -18.38
CA GLY A 107 11.94 6.48 -19.06
C GLY A 107 12.11 4.96 -19.30
N LYS A 108 11.15 4.11 -18.88
CA LYS A 108 11.15 2.62 -18.94
C LYS A 108 11.77 1.90 -17.74
N GLU A 109 12.34 2.61 -16.77
CA GLU A 109 12.77 1.99 -15.52
C GLU A 109 11.57 1.77 -14.61
N VAL A 110 11.45 0.53 -14.14
CA VAL A 110 10.42 0.07 -13.22
C VAL A 110 11.15 -0.34 -11.94
N ASP A 111 10.74 0.21 -10.81
CA ASP A 111 11.31 -0.19 -9.52
C ASP A 111 10.94 -1.66 -9.23
N GLU A 112 11.66 -2.28 -8.29
CA GLU A 112 11.27 -3.62 -7.82
C GLU A 112 9.82 -3.62 -7.32
N PRO A 113 9.06 -4.69 -7.63
CA PRO A 113 7.68 -4.80 -7.19
C PRO A 113 7.58 -4.75 -5.67
N THR A 114 6.65 -3.93 -5.19
CA THR A 114 6.20 -4.01 -3.81
C THR A 114 5.00 -4.94 -3.77
N GLU A 115 5.14 -6.06 -3.06
CA GLU A 115 4.05 -6.96 -2.74
C GLU A 115 3.57 -6.71 -1.32
N ILE A 116 2.25 -6.63 -1.15
CA ILE A 116 1.60 -6.47 0.14
C ILE A 116 0.67 -7.65 0.34
N ILE A 117 0.83 -8.34 1.46
CA ILE A 117 0.02 -9.49 1.86
C ILE A 117 -0.57 -9.20 3.24
N ILE A 118 -1.90 -9.29 3.35
CA ILE A 118 -2.65 -9.18 4.60
C ILE A 118 -3.29 -10.52 4.86
N THR A 119 -2.99 -11.11 6.01
CA THR A 119 -3.60 -12.38 6.45
C THR A 119 -3.98 -12.30 7.92
N GLU A 120 -4.86 -13.21 8.35
CA GLU A 120 -5.08 -13.45 9.76
C GLU A 120 -3.77 -13.87 10.45
N LYS A 121 -3.63 -13.47 11.71
CA LYS A 121 -2.54 -13.84 12.61
C LYS A 121 -2.96 -15.14 13.31
N GLU A 122 -2.18 -16.20 13.08
CA GLU A 122 -2.30 -17.48 13.78
C GLU A 122 -2.09 -17.36 15.29
#